data_AF-A0A1P8W8V7-F1
#
_entry.id   AF-A0A1P8W8V7-F1
#
_cell.length_a   1.000
_cell.length_b   1.000
_cell.length_c   1.000
_cell.angle_alpha   90.00
_cell.angle_beta   90.00
_cell.angle_gamma   90.00
#
_symmetry.space_group_name_H-M   'P 1'
#
loop_
_entity.id
_entity.type
_entity.pdbx_description
1 polymer ?
#
loop_
_entity_poly.entity_id
_entity_poly.type
_entity_poly.pdbx_seq_one_letter_code
_entity_poly.pdbx_strand_id
1 'polypeptide(L)'
;MKFICMGFISESNQQSLCEEDGQRMMQECFAYDDELRRGGHFLGGEALQSARNAVTLRMKNGSVDVTDGPYVETKEMLGGILLLEARDLNHAIALMSNHPGVKVGPFEIRPADEQVNEMIAARDLKFARDAEAEQQLEPPTEGRPRIVSRTQWQQTLDRFQAKEKKATRERDALAAERRRLPMVKIETDYTFDGPSGKVRFIDLFEGRRQLAVYHFMFAESVGGWPDAGCPGCSCFVDNVGHPAHFQARDLSLALVSRGPLENLEAYKQRMGWSLPWYSSAETSFNEDFGVTTPQGETHGLSMFLREGDDIYQTYFTGRRGVEVLLSNFTLLDMAPLGRQENWENLPPGWPQSEPYVWWRRHDEYGPPEVVQL
;
A
#
# COMPACT_ATOMS: atom_id res chain seq x y z
N MET A 1 -28.85 -1.47 19.87
CA MET A 1 -28.96 -2.76 20.58
C MET A 1 -28.82 -3.89 19.57
N LYS A 2 -28.16 -4.98 19.95
CA LYS A 2 -27.94 -6.14 19.06
C LYS A 2 -28.99 -7.22 19.29
N PHE A 3 -29.45 -7.85 18.21
CA PHE A 3 -30.39 -8.96 18.22
C PHE A 3 -29.85 -10.12 17.39
N ILE A 4 -30.09 -11.34 17.85
CA ILE A 4 -29.86 -12.57 17.09
C ILE A 4 -31.20 -13.01 16.53
N CYS A 5 -31.32 -13.04 15.21
CA CYS A 5 -32.50 -13.48 14.47
C CYS A 5 -32.23 -14.89 13.95
N MET A 6 -32.90 -15.88 14.53
CA MET A 6 -32.72 -17.29 14.24
C MET A 6 -33.81 -17.76 13.28
N GLY A 7 -33.45 -18.03 12.03
CA GLY A 7 -34.39 -18.49 11.01
C GLY A 7 -34.54 -20.01 11.07
N PHE A 8 -35.78 -20.49 11.26
CA PHE A 8 -36.09 -21.90 11.28
C PHE A 8 -36.72 -22.34 9.97
N ILE A 9 -36.40 -23.56 9.55
CA ILE A 9 -36.87 -24.13 8.30
C ILE A 9 -37.25 -25.60 8.49
N SER A 10 -38.32 -26.04 7.83
CA SER A 10 -38.68 -27.44 7.77
C SER A 10 -37.81 -28.20 6.78
N GLU A 11 -37.66 -29.51 6.97
CA GLU A 11 -36.88 -30.34 6.05
C GLU A 11 -37.42 -30.32 4.61
N SER A 12 -38.75 -30.25 4.44
CA SER A 12 -39.38 -30.12 3.12
C SER A 12 -39.02 -28.80 2.44
N ASN A 13 -39.07 -27.69 3.17
CA ASN A 13 -38.75 -26.38 2.63
C ASN A 13 -37.26 -26.28 2.31
N GLN A 14 -36.40 -26.90 3.12
CA GLN A 14 -34.96 -26.93 2.88
C GLN A 14 -34.60 -27.71 1.60
N GLN A 15 -35.29 -28.81 1.29
CA GLN A 15 -35.09 -29.54 0.03
C GLN A 15 -35.53 -28.71 -1.19
N SER A 16 -36.67 -28.02 -1.08
CA SER A 16 -37.17 -27.14 -2.14
C SER A 16 -36.35 -25.87 -2.35
N LEU A 17 -35.54 -25.43 -1.37
CA LEU A 17 -34.61 -24.31 -1.55
C LEU A 17 -33.51 -24.60 -2.59
N CYS A 18 -33.27 -25.87 -2.93
CA CYS A 18 -32.31 -26.27 -3.96
C CYS A 18 -32.86 -26.18 -5.39
N GLU A 19 -34.15 -25.86 -5.56
CA GLU A 19 -34.82 -25.71 -6.86
C GLU A 19 -34.80 -24.25 -7.34
N GLU A 20 -35.19 -23.97 -8.59
CA GLU A 20 -35.16 -22.62 -9.18
C GLU A 20 -35.95 -21.58 -8.35
N ASP A 21 -37.11 -21.97 -7.81
CA ASP A 21 -37.91 -21.11 -6.94
C ASP A 21 -37.20 -20.81 -5.60
N GLY A 22 -36.43 -21.76 -5.10
CA GLY A 22 -35.57 -21.61 -3.92
C GLY A 22 -34.42 -20.62 -4.16
N GLN A 23 -33.78 -20.69 -5.32
CA GLN A 23 -32.73 -19.74 -5.70
C GLN A 23 -33.26 -18.31 -5.82
N ARG A 24 -34.47 -18.13 -6.38
CA ARG A 24 -35.11 -16.80 -6.45
C ARG A 24 -35.41 -16.25 -5.05
N MET A 25 -35.94 -17.08 -4.15
CA MET A 25 -36.16 -16.68 -2.75
C MET A 25 -34.86 -16.26 -2.06
N MET A 26 -33.76 -17.00 -2.28
CA MET A 26 -32.45 -16.63 -1.74
C MET A 26 -31.95 -15.28 -2.28
N GLN A 27 -32.17 -14.99 -3.57
CA GLN A 27 -31.84 -13.67 -4.15
C GLN A 27 -32.67 -12.55 -3.50
N GLU A 28 -33.96 -12.76 -3.23
CA GLU A 28 -34.80 -11.80 -2.51
C GLU A 28 -34.28 -11.54 -1.09
N CYS A 29 -33.91 -12.60 -0.36
CA CYS A 29 -33.28 -12.49 0.96
C CYS A 29 -31.98 -11.66 0.88
N PHE A 30 -31.09 -11.96 -0.06
CA PHE A 30 -29.84 -11.20 -0.23
C PHE A 30 -30.08 -9.73 -0.59
N ALA A 31 -31.05 -9.46 -1.45
CA ALA A 31 -31.41 -8.08 -1.79
C ALA A 31 -31.87 -7.30 -0.55
N TYR A 32 -32.64 -7.94 0.33
CA TYR A 32 -33.07 -7.32 1.58
C TYR A 32 -31.93 -7.21 2.62
N ASP A 33 -31.04 -8.19 2.72
CA ASP A 33 -29.82 -8.10 3.54
C ASP A 33 -28.96 -6.90 3.13
N ASP A 34 -28.89 -6.61 1.82
CA ASP A 34 -28.22 -5.41 1.31
C ASP A 34 -28.94 -4.12 1.71
N GLU A 35 -30.27 -4.10 1.78
CA GLU A 35 -31.03 -2.96 2.33
C GLU A 35 -30.73 -2.76 3.82
N LEU A 36 -30.74 -3.85 4.61
CA LEU A 36 -30.36 -3.82 6.02
C LEU A 36 -28.91 -3.32 6.19
N ARG A 37 -27.99 -3.75 5.33
CA ARG A 37 -26.59 -3.31 5.35
C ARG A 37 -26.46 -1.82 5.04
N ARG A 38 -27.14 -1.32 3.99
CA ARG A 38 -27.17 0.12 3.66
C ARG A 38 -27.78 0.95 4.78
N GLY A 39 -28.76 0.40 5.50
CA GLY A 39 -29.38 1.02 6.67
C GLY A 39 -28.56 0.93 7.96
N GLY A 40 -27.42 0.23 7.96
CA GLY A 40 -26.61 0.02 9.16
C GLY A 40 -27.20 -0.98 10.16
N HIS A 41 -28.13 -1.83 9.73
CA HIS A 41 -28.83 -2.81 10.56
C HIS A 41 -28.26 -4.23 10.44
N PHE A 42 -27.55 -4.55 9.35
CA PHE A 42 -26.95 -5.88 9.15
C PHE A 42 -25.52 -5.94 9.71
N LEU A 43 -25.31 -6.72 10.79
CA LEU A 43 -23.99 -6.92 11.40
C LEU A 43 -23.27 -8.17 10.92
N GLY A 44 -23.99 -9.12 10.33
CA GLY A 44 -23.47 -10.42 9.91
C GLY A 44 -24.55 -11.48 9.92
N GLY A 45 -24.25 -12.67 9.42
CA GLY A 45 -25.15 -13.81 9.44
C GLY A 45 -24.53 -15.01 8.76
N GLU A 46 -25.01 -16.20 9.10
CA GLU A 46 -24.52 -17.46 8.55
C GLU A 46 -25.70 -18.39 8.27
N ALA A 47 -25.75 -18.92 7.05
CA ALA A 47 -26.67 -20.00 6.71
C ALA A 47 -26.06 -21.33 7.18
N LEU A 48 -26.87 -22.18 7.80
CA LEU A 48 -26.44 -23.48 8.27
C LEU A 48 -26.73 -24.54 7.22
N GLN A 49 -25.87 -25.56 7.15
CA GLN A 49 -26.17 -26.78 6.41
C GLN A 49 -27.32 -27.54 7.07
N SER A 50 -27.82 -28.59 6.40
CA SER A 50 -28.82 -29.48 6.98
C SER A 50 -28.43 -29.94 8.38
N ALA A 51 -29.41 -29.95 9.29
CA ALA A 51 -29.25 -30.47 10.64
C ALA A 51 -28.74 -31.92 10.68
N ARG A 52 -28.92 -32.69 9.58
CA ARG A 52 -28.33 -34.03 9.41
C ARG A 52 -26.79 -34.05 9.44
N ASN A 53 -26.14 -32.92 9.15
CA ASN A 53 -24.68 -32.76 9.20
C ASN A 53 -24.20 -32.24 10.57
N ALA A 54 -25.11 -32.02 11.53
CA ALA A 54 -24.76 -31.54 12.85
C ALA A 54 -24.12 -32.65 13.69
N VAL A 55 -23.32 -32.24 14.67
CA VAL A 55 -22.78 -33.11 15.72
C VAL A 55 -23.11 -32.47 17.06
N THR A 56 -23.66 -33.25 17.98
CA THR A 56 -24.03 -32.79 19.31
C THR A 56 -23.08 -33.34 20.36
N LEU A 57 -22.53 -32.46 21.20
CA LEU A 57 -21.63 -32.81 22.30
C LEU A 57 -22.36 -32.67 23.64
N ARG A 58 -22.19 -33.62 24.55
CA ARG A 58 -22.72 -33.54 25.93
C ARG A 58 -21.76 -34.17 26.93
N MET A 59 -21.69 -33.61 28.14
CA MET A 59 -20.97 -34.26 29.24
C MET A 59 -21.78 -35.42 29.79
N LYS A 60 -21.17 -36.60 29.91
CA LYS A 60 -21.76 -37.80 30.51
C LYS A 60 -20.70 -38.53 31.32
N ASN A 61 -20.96 -38.72 32.62
CA ASN A 61 -20.05 -39.42 33.55
C ASN A 61 -18.59 -38.92 33.54
N GLY A 62 -18.38 -37.60 33.40
CA GLY A 62 -17.04 -37.01 33.42
C GLY A 62 -16.27 -37.05 32.09
N SER A 63 -16.85 -37.63 31.03
CA SER A 63 -16.33 -37.58 29.66
C SER A 63 -17.29 -36.89 28.71
N VAL A 64 -16.76 -36.38 27.58
CA VAL A 64 -17.57 -35.83 26.48
C VAL A 64 -18.09 -36.99 25.63
N ASP A 65 -19.40 -37.06 25.48
CA ASP A 65 -20.11 -37.95 24.56
C ASP A 65 -20.45 -37.16 23.28
N VAL A 66 -20.22 -37.75 22.11
CA VAL A 66 -20.36 -37.11 20.80
C VAL A 66 -21.35 -37.92 19.98
N THR A 67 -22.44 -37.31 19.55
CA THR A 67 -23.52 -37.97 18.80
C THR A 67 -23.82 -37.24 17.50
N ASP A 68 -23.96 -37.98 16.41
CA ASP A 68 -24.39 -37.42 15.12
C ASP A 68 -25.83 -36.91 15.19
N GLY A 69 -26.11 -35.84 14.45
CA GLY A 69 -27.41 -35.19 14.38
C GLY A 69 -27.61 -34.01 15.34
N PRO A 70 -28.74 -33.30 15.21
CA PRO A 70 -29.03 -32.12 16.00
C PRO A 70 -29.35 -32.47 17.46
N TYR A 71 -29.30 -31.47 18.34
CA TYR A 71 -29.61 -31.65 19.77
C TYR A 71 -31.07 -32.09 20.01
N VAL A 72 -32.01 -31.54 19.24
CA VAL A 72 -33.43 -31.90 19.24
C VAL A 72 -33.89 -32.11 17.81
N GLU A 73 -34.65 -33.18 17.58
CA GLU A 73 -35.35 -33.41 16.33
C GLU A 73 -36.75 -32.79 16.38
N THR A 74 -36.91 -31.61 15.77
CA THR A 74 -38.18 -30.90 15.62
C THR A 74 -38.62 -30.85 14.16
N LYS A 75 -39.90 -30.51 13.92
CA LYS A 75 -40.41 -30.31 12.55
C LYS A 75 -39.75 -29.13 11.82
N GLU A 76 -39.24 -28.16 12.57
CA GLU A 76 -38.53 -26.99 12.07
C GLU A 76 -37.17 -26.91 12.77
N MET A 77 -36.10 -26.82 11.99
CA MET A 77 -34.72 -26.81 12.46
C MET A 77 -34.10 -25.44 12.23
N LEU A 78 -33.10 -25.06 13.02
CA LEU A 78 -32.37 -23.82 12.79
C LEU A 78 -31.62 -23.90 11.46
N GLY A 79 -32.03 -23.06 10.50
CA GLY A 79 -31.45 -22.99 9.15
C GLY A 79 -30.45 -21.86 8.97
N GLY A 80 -30.43 -20.87 9.86
CA GLY A 80 -29.49 -19.76 9.79
C GLY A 80 -29.65 -18.76 10.92
N ILE A 81 -28.64 -17.91 11.07
CA ILE A 81 -28.65 -16.79 12.01
C ILE A 81 -28.35 -15.48 11.28
N LEU A 82 -28.98 -14.40 11.74
CA LEU A 82 -28.69 -13.03 11.31
C LEU A 82 -28.46 -12.18 12.57
N LEU A 83 -27.36 -11.45 12.59
CA LEU A 83 -27.02 -10.48 13.63
C LEU A 83 -27.53 -9.11 13.18
N LEU A 84 -28.48 -8.58 13.93
CA LEU A 84 -29.21 -7.35 13.61
C LEU A 84 -28.86 -6.26 14.62
N GLU A 85 -28.62 -5.05 14.16
CA GLU A 85 -28.59 -3.85 15.01
C GLU A 85 -29.88 -3.06 14.85
N ALA A 86 -30.60 -2.86 15.96
CA ALA A 86 -31.84 -2.09 15.99
C ALA A 86 -31.90 -1.19 17.23
N ARG A 87 -32.88 -0.28 17.24
CA ARG A 87 -33.04 0.71 18.32
C ARG A 87 -33.62 0.06 19.57
N ASP A 88 -34.56 -0.85 19.36
CA ASP A 88 -35.27 -1.64 20.36
C ASP A 88 -35.85 -2.89 19.67
N LEU A 89 -36.52 -3.76 20.44
CA LEU A 89 -37.13 -4.99 19.92
C LEU A 89 -38.24 -4.72 18.89
N ASN A 90 -39.00 -3.63 19.01
CA ASN A 90 -40.04 -3.29 18.05
C ASN A 90 -39.44 -2.89 16.71
N HIS A 91 -38.32 -2.16 16.73
CA HIS A 91 -37.57 -1.85 15.52
C HIS A 91 -37.01 -3.13 14.87
N ALA A 92 -36.46 -4.06 15.66
CA ALA A 92 -36.00 -5.36 15.15
C ALA A 92 -37.14 -6.17 14.51
N ILE A 93 -38.31 -6.23 15.16
CA ILE A 93 -39.50 -6.87 14.61
C ILE A 93 -39.93 -6.21 13.29
N ALA A 94 -39.96 -4.88 13.22
CA ALA A 94 -40.36 -4.17 12.01
C ALA A 94 -39.41 -4.46 10.84
N LEU A 95 -38.10 -4.50 11.09
CA LEU A 95 -37.11 -4.84 10.07
C LEU A 95 -37.30 -6.29 9.60
N MET A 96 -37.31 -7.24 10.53
CA MET A 96 -37.41 -8.66 10.18
C MET A 96 -38.77 -9.05 9.59
N SER A 97 -39.86 -8.33 9.88
CA SER A 97 -41.17 -8.57 9.26
C SER A 97 -41.17 -8.37 7.76
N ASN A 98 -40.22 -7.60 7.22
CA ASN A 98 -40.07 -7.37 5.78
C ASN A 98 -39.07 -8.35 5.13
N HIS A 99 -38.32 -9.11 5.93
CA HIS A 99 -37.31 -10.02 5.41
C HIS A 99 -37.98 -11.20 4.67
N PRO A 100 -37.71 -11.45 3.38
CA PRO A 100 -38.41 -12.47 2.59
C PRO A 100 -38.41 -13.88 3.20
N GLY A 101 -37.34 -14.23 3.91
CA GLY A 101 -37.21 -15.49 4.65
C GLY A 101 -38.35 -15.81 5.62
N VAL A 102 -39.09 -14.82 6.14
CA VAL A 102 -40.26 -15.08 7.02
C VAL A 102 -41.39 -15.83 6.31
N LYS A 103 -41.39 -15.82 4.96
CA LYS A 103 -42.35 -16.59 4.14
C LYS A 103 -41.97 -18.08 4.06
N VAL A 104 -40.72 -18.41 4.31
CA VAL A 104 -40.18 -19.79 4.22
C VAL A 104 -40.29 -20.50 5.57
N GLY A 105 -40.09 -19.77 6.66
CA GLY A 105 -40.21 -20.30 8.01
C GLY A 105 -40.04 -19.19 9.07
N PRO A 106 -40.31 -19.51 10.35
CA PRO A 106 -40.35 -18.50 11.39
C PRO A 106 -38.94 -18.00 11.75
N PHE A 107 -38.86 -16.74 12.17
CA PHE A 107 -37.67 -16.18 12.82
C PHE A 107 -37.94 -15.99 14.32
N GLU A 108 -37.05 -16.51 15.18
CA GLU A 108 -36.99 -16.13 16.58
C GLU A 108 -36.00 -14.96 16.75
N ILE A 109 -36.48 -13.82 17.24
CA ILE A 109 -35.65 -12.63 17.47
C ILE A 109 -35.34 -12.52 18.96
N ARG A 110 -34.07 -12.62 19.33
CA ARG A 110 -33.61 -12.50 20.73
C ARG A 110 -32.67 -11.31 20.90
N PRO A 111 -32.82 -10.49 21.95
CA PRO A 111 -31.76 -9.55 22.34
C PRO A 111 -30.47 -10.31 22.65
N ALA A 112 -29.34 -9.79 22.16
CA ALA A 112 -28.03 -10.29 22.57
C ALA A 112 -27.73 -9.83 24.00
N ASP A 113 -27.01 -10.64 24.77
CA ASP A 113 -26.58 -10.27 26.13
C ASP A 113 -25.43 -9.26 26.03
N GLU A 114 -25.73 -7.98 26.20
CA GLU A 114 -24.73 -6.91 26.05
C GLU A 114 -23.60 -7.03 27.07
N GLN A 115 -23.90 -7.42 28.31
CA GLN A 115 -22.89 -7.53 29.38
C GLN A 115 -21.87 -8.63 29.09
N VAL A 116 -22.35 -9.82 28.72
CA VAL A 116 -21.45 -10.94 28.38
C VAL A 116 -20.68 -10.65 27.11
N ASN A 117 -21.30 -10.04 26.10
CA ASN A 117 -20.62 -9.70 24.85
C ASN A 117 -19.55 -8.61 25.03
N GLU A 118 -19.75 -7.65 25.94
CA GLU A 118 -18.70 -6.69 26.33
C GLU A 118 -17.51 -7.40 26.99
N MET A 119 -17.75 -8.39 27.85
CA MET A 119 -16.67 -9.18 28.45
C MET A 119 -15.89 -9.99 27.41
N ILE A 120 -16.58 -10.58 26.42
CA ILE A 120 -15.95 -11.28 25.30
C ILE A 120 -15.11 -10.29 24.48
N ALA A 121 -15.67 -9.15 24.09
CA ALA A 121 -14.96 -8.13 23.33
C ALA A 121 -13.71 -7.62 24.06
N ALA A 122 -13.81 -7.38 25.38
CA ALA A 122 -12.67 -6.99 26.20
C ALA A 122 -11.57 -8.06 26.24
N ARG A 123 -11.95 -9.35 26.26
CA ARG A 123 -11.02 -10.47 26.22
C ARG A 123 -10.34 -10.59 24.85
N ASP A 124 -11.09 -10.44 23.76
CA ASP A 124 -10.56 -10.49 22.40
C ASP A 124 -9.57 -9.34 22.16
N LEU A 125 -9.91 -8.13 22.62
CA LEU A 125 -9.00 -6.97 22.60
C LEU A 125 -7.73 -7.25 23.40
N LYS A 126 -7.83 -7.87 24.58
CA LYS A 126 -6.66 -8.26 25.37
C LYS A 126 -5.81 -9.28 24.61
N PHE A 127 -6.42 -10.31 24.04
CA PHE A 127 -5.70 -11.33 23.28
C PHE A 127 -4.96 -10.74 22.08
N ALA A 128 -5.61 -9.85 21.32
CA ALA A 128 -5.00 -9.14 20.21
C ALA A 128 -3.79 -8.30 20.66
N ARG A 129 -3.93 -7.57 21.78
CA ARG A 129 -2.83 -6.79 22.37
C ARG A 129 -1.67 -7.66 22.82
N ASP A 130 -1.95 -8.77 23.49
CA ASP A 130 -0.91 -9.70 23.97
C ASP A 130 -0.17 -10.34 22.78
N ALA A 131 -0.90 -10.73 21.73
CA ALA A 131 -0.31 -11.25 20.48
C ALA A 131 0.53 -10.20 19.73
N GLU A 132 0.13 -8.93 19.73
CA GLU A 132 0.94 -7.84 19.19
C GLU A 132 2.19 -7.60 20.03
N ALA A 133 2.09 -7.64 21.36
CA ALA A 133 3.22 -7.49 22.26
C ALA A 133 4.27 -8.60 22.09
N GLU A 134 3.85 -9.86 21.91
CA GLU A 134 4.75 -10.98 21.59
C GLU A 134 5.46 -10.83 20.23
N GLN A 135 4.89 -10.05 19.31
CA GLN A 135 5.47 -9.73 18.01
C GLN A 135 6.35 -8.47 18.02
N GLN A 136 6.37 -7.71 19.12
CA GLN A 136 7.28 -6.58 19.27
C GLN A 136 8.67 -7.08 19.59
N LEU A 137 9.65 -6.57 18.85
CA LEU A 137 11.05 -6.79 19.17
C LEU A 137 11.33 -6.11 20.51
N GLU A 138 12.02 -6.80 21.41
CA GLU A 138 12.57 -6.16 22.60
C GLU A 138 13.48 -4.98 22.20
N PRO A 139 13.51 -3.91 23.00
CA PRO A 139 14.25 -2.72 22.65
C PRO A 139 15.76 -3.04 22.52
N PRO A 140 16.42 -2.48 21.50
CA PRO A 140 17.87 -2.58 21.33
C PRO A 140 18.63 -2.02 22.55
N THR A 141 19.82 -2.58 22.79
CA THR A 141 20.78 -2.06 23.78
C THR A 141 21.50 -0.82 23.23
N GLU A 142 22.13 -0.03 24.11
CA GLU A 142 22.90 1.15 23.71
C GLU A 142 23.96 0.79 22.64
N GLY A 143 23.88 1.46 21.50
CA GLY A 143 24.84 1.33 20.39
C GLY A 143 24.71 0.07 19.50
N ARG A 144 23.84 -0.91 19.79
CA ARG A 144 23.63 -2.08 18.89
C ARG A 144 22.37 -2.92 19.16
N PRO A 145 21.88 -3.72 18.19
CA PRO A 145 20.83 -4.70 18.42
C PRO A 145 21.27 -5.81 19.39
N ARG A 146 20.29 -6.46 20.05
CA ARG A 146 20.55 -7.56 20.99
C ARG A 146 21.20 -8.76 20.27
N ILE A 147 22.23 -9.33 20.90
CA ILE A 147 22.85 -10.59 20.46
C ILE A 147 22.02 -11.77 20.96
N VAL A 148 21.62 -12.66 20.05
CA VAL A 148 20.84 -13.88 20.33
C VAL A 148 21.43 -15.08 19.59
N SER A 149 20.95 -16.28 19.90
CA SER A 149 21.33 -17.49 19.14
C SER A 149 20.80 -17.44 17.71
N ARG A 150 21.42 -18.21 16.79
CA ARG A 150 20.98 -18.31 15.38
C ARG A 150 19.52 -18.75 15.26
N THR A 151 19.07 -19.67 16.10
CA THR A 151 17.68 -20.16 16.11
C THR A 151 16.71 -19.05 16.50
N GLN A 152 17.00 -18.31 17.56
CA GLN A 152 16.18 -17.17 17.98
C GLN A 152 16.16 -16.06 16.92
N TRP A 153 17.31 -15.78 16.30
CA TRP A 153 17.40 -14.82 15.19
C TRP A 153 16.53 -15.25 14.01
N GLN A 154 16.60 -16.52 13.59
CA GLN A 154 15.80 -17.03 12.46
C GLN A 154 14.31 -16.94 12.74
N GLN A 155 13.84 -17.36 13.92
CA GLN A 155 12.43 -17.28 14.30
C GLN A 155 11.92 -15.84 14.28
N THR A 156 12.74 -14.89 14.73
CA THR A 156 12.42 -13.46 14.70
C THR A 156 12.41 -12.92 13.28
N LEU A 157 13.38 -13.31 12.44
CA LEU A 157 13.46 -12.93 11.04
C LEU A 157 12.23 -13.43 10.26
N ASP A 158 11.83 -14.68 10.46
CA ASP A 158 10.67 -15.27 9.77
C ASP A 158 9.38 -14.46 10.06
N ARG A 159 9.19 -14.03 11.32
CA ARG A 159 8.07 -13.14 11.71
C ARG A 159 8.18 -11.76 11.07
N PHE A 160 9.39 -11.18 11.00
CA PHE A 160 9.60 -9.88 10.37
C PHE A 160 9.37 -9.92 8.85
N GLN A 161 9.84 -10.96 8.17
CA GLN A 161 9.62 -11.16 6.73
C GLN A 161 8.15 -11.30 6.36
N ALA A 162 7.30 -11.81 7.26
CA ALA A 162 5.85 -11.79 7.06
C ALA A 162 5.30 -10.35 6.98
N LYS A 163 5.85 -9.42 7.77
CA LYS A 163 5.52 -7.98 7.71
C LYS A 163 6.05 -7.35 6.43
N GLU A 164 7.29 -7.65 6.02
CA GLU A 164 7.85 -7.19 4.75
C GLU A 164 7.00 -7.63 3.56
N LYS A 165 6.56 -8.90 3.54
CA LYS A 165 5.68 -9.43 2.50
C LYS A 165 4.33 -8.71 2.43
N LYS A 166 3.76 -8.31 3.58
CA LYS A 166 2.55 -7.48 3.62
C LYS A 166 2.82 -6.11 3.00
N ALA A 167 3.89 -5.43 3.39
CA ALA A 167 4.28 -4.13 2.83
C ALA A 167 4.56 -4.21 1.31
N THR A 168 5.12 -5.31 0.81
CA THR A 168 5.27 -5.56 -0.64
C THR A 168 3.91 -5.55 -1.35
N ARG A 169 2.91 -6.25 -0.81
CA ARG A 169 1.56 -6.31 -1.40
C ARG A 169 0.87 -4.94 -1.39
N GLU A 170 1.04 -4.18 -0.32
CA GLU A 170 0.53 -2.81 -0.23
C GLU A 170 1.19 -1.90 -1.28
N ARG A 171 2.50 -2.04 -1.48
CA ARG A 171 3.22 -1.34 -2.55
C ARG A 171 2.76 -1.76 -3.95
N ASP A 172 2.47 -3.04 -4.17
CA ASP A 172 1.92 -3.53 -5.45
C ASP A 172 0.53 -2.94 -5.73
N ALA A 173 -0.32 -2.85 -4.70
CA ALA A 173 -1.64 -2.20 -4.80
C ALA A 173 -1.48 -0.71 -5.16
N LEU A 174 -0.60 0.02 -4.47
CA LEU A 174 -0.31 1.43 -4.76
C LEU A 174 0.21 1.62 -6.20
N ALA A 175 1.08 0.73 -6.67
CA ALA A 175 1.56 0.75 -8.05
C ALA A 175 0.43 0.49 -9.06
N ALA A 176 -0.54 -0.37 -8.72
CA ALA A 176 -1.72 -0.59 -9.56
C ALA A 176 -2.63 0.63 -9.60
N GLU A 177 -2.86 1.31 -8.47
CA GLU A 177 -3.61 2.57 -8.42
C GLU A 177 -2.95 3.66 -9.25
N ARG A 178 -1.62 3.79 -9.16
CA ARG A 178 -0.85 4.77 -9.97
C ARG A 178 -1.09 4.63 -11.47
N ARG A 179 -1.26 3.41 -11.99
CA ARG A 179 -1.54 3.15 -13.42
C ARG A 179 -2.95 3.59 -13.86
N ARG A 180 -3.82 3.95 -12.92
CA ARG A 180 -5.21 4.38 -13.16
C ARG A 180 -5.43 5.85 -12.87
N LEU A 181 -4.39 6.59 -12.52
CA LEU A 181 -4.47 8.04 -12.35
C LEU A 181 -4.88 8.69 -13.69
N PRO A 182 -5.68 9.78 -13.65
CA PRO A 182 -5.96 10.56 -14.85
C PRO A 182 -4.67 11.15 -15.40
N MET A 183 -4.64 11.36 -16.72
CA MET A 183 -3.49 11.90 -17.42
C MET A 183 -3.82 13.29 -17.99
N VAL A 184 -2.81 14.14 -18.11
CA VAL A 184 -2.94 15.49 -18.68
C VAL A 184 -2.21 15.54 -20.01
N LYS A 185 -2.90 15.95 -21.09
CA LYS A 185 -2.28 16.15 -22.41
C LYS A 185 -1.35 17.36 -22.34
N ILE A 186 -0.15 17.21 -22.91
CA ILE A 186 0.81 18.30 -23.06
C ILE A 186 0.52 19.00 -24.40
N GLU A 187 -0.01 20.22 -24.32
CA GLU A 187 -0.37 21.02 -25.51
C GLU A 187 0.81 21.85 -26.04
N THR A 188 1.78 22.16 -25.18
CA THR A 188 2.96 22.95 -25.55
C THR A 188 3.98 22.10 -26.31
N ASP A 189 4.39 22.56 -27.49
CA ASP A 189 5.45 21.94 -28.29
C ASP A 189 6.83 22.35 -27.77
N TYR A 190 7.28 21.70 -26.69
CA TYR A 190 8.58 21.99 -26.09
C TYR A 190 9.73 21.49 -26.98
N THR A 191 10.79 22.31 -27.05
CA THR A 191 12.07 21.93 -27.63
C THR A 191 13.19 22.02 -26.60
N PHE A 192 14.20 21.18 -26.70
CA PHE A 192 15.34 21.15 -25.80
C PHE A 192 16.64 21.24 -26.58
N ASP A 193 17.67 21.81 -25.97
CA ASP A 193 19.02 21.72 -26.50
C ASP A 193 19.64 20.40 -26.05
N GLY A 194 20.01 19.55 -27.02
CA GLY A 194 20.71 18.29 -26.80
C GLY A 194 22.09 18.26 -27.48
N PRO A 195 22.91 17.23 -27.22
CA PRO A 195 24.30 17.16 -27.70
C PRO A 195 24.43 17.13 -29.23
N SER A 196 23.35 16.82 -29.96
CA SER A 196 23.31 16.82 -31.44
C SER A 196 22.46 17.96 -32.02
N GLY A 197 22.13 18.97 -31.22
CA GLY A 197 21.29 20.10 -31.59
C GLY A 197 19.93 20.08 -30.91
N LYS A 198 19.02 20.94 -31.39
CA LYS A 198 17.67 21.05 -30.86
C LYS A 198 16.83 19.80 -31.15
N VAL A 199 16.11 19.32 -30.14
CA VAL A 199 15.20 18.17 -30.22
C VAL A 199 13.81 18.56 -29.72
N ARG A 200 12.76 17.92 -30.22
CA ARG A 200 11.39 18.11 -29.71
C ARG A 200 11.15 17.20 -28.51
N PHE A 201 10.14 17.52 -27.70
CA PHE A 201 9.80 16.70 -26.54
C PHE A 201 9.53 15.23 -26.88
N ILE A 202 8.88 14.99 -28.02
CA ILE A 202 8.58 13.64 -28.48
C ILE A 202 9.84 12.82 -28.82
N ASP A 203 10.95 13.48 -29.13
CA ASP A 203 12.19 12.82 -29.51
C ASP A 203 12.90 12.23 -28.27
N LEU A 204 12.66 12.78 -27.06
CA LEU A 204 13.17 12.24 -25.79
C LEU A 204 12.64 10.83 -25.48
N PHE A 205 11.54 10.42 -26.11
CA PHE A 205 11.03 9.06 -26.00
C PHE A 205 11.93 8.05 -26.71
N GLU A 206 12.82 8.46 -27.62
CA GLU A 206 13.69 7.57 -28.40
C GLU A 206 12.90 6.45 -29.13
N GLY A 207 11.70 6.79 -29.60
CA GLY A 207 10.79 5.85 -30.28
C GLY A 207 9.99 4.91 -29.36
N ARG A 208 10.17 4.99 -28.03
CA ARG A 208 9.40 4.21 -27.05
C ARG A 208 8.06 4.87 -26.71
N ARG A 209 7.15 4.12 -26.09
CA ARG A 209 5.84 4.67 -25.68
C ARG A 209 5.87 5.39 -24.33
N GLN A 210 6.85 5.11 -23.47
CA GLN A 210 6.92 5.71 -22.14
C GLN A 210 8.22 6.49 -21.96
N LEU A 211 8.14 7.60 -21.25
CA LEU A 211 9.29 8.43 -20.89
C LEU A 211 9.23 8.78 -19.41
N ALA A 212 10.33 8.57 -18.71
CA ALA A 212 10.62 9.17 -17.43
C ALA A 212 11.51 10.40 -17.65
N VAL A 213 11.09 11.56 -17.17
CA VAL A 213 11.96 12.75 -17.11
C VAL A 213 12.32 12.99 -15.65
N TYR A 214 13.61 12.92 -15.36
CA TYR A 214 14.14 13.38 -14.08
C TYR A 214 14.50 14.86 -14.20
N HIS A 215 13.79 15.68 -13.43
CA HIS A 215 14.02 17.12 -13.30
C HIS A 215 15.24 17.34 -12.41
N PHE A 216 16.40 17.51 -13.05
CA PHE A 216 17.68 17.65 -12.36
C PHE A 216 17.91 19.13 -12.06
N MET A 217 18.12 19.45 -10.78
CA MET A 217 18.39 20.82 -10.32
C MET A 217 19.79 21.28 -10.76
N PHE A 218 19.83 22.26 -11.66
CA PHE A 218 21.04 22.85 -12.22
C PHE A 218 20.68 24.26 -12.73
N ALA A 219 20.78 25.24 -11.83
CA ALA A 219 20.49 26.66 -12.07
C ALA A 219 21.34 27.54 -11.14
N GLU A 220 21.35 28.85 -11.35
CA GLU A 220 22.11 29.82 -10.54
C GLU A 220 21.82 29.74 -9.03
N SER A 221 20.62 29.32 -8.65
CA SER A 221 20.20 29.13 -7.25
C SER A 221 20.71 27.84 -6.61
N VAL A 222 21.35 26.95 -7.38
CA VAL A 222 21.83 25.64 -6.93
C VAL A 222 23.30 25.73 -6.55
N GLY A 223 23.63 25.28 -5.34
CA GLY A 223 25.02 25.25 -4.86
C GLY A 223 25.94 24.43 -5.77
N GLY A 224 27.03 25.04 -6.22
CA GLY A 224 27.97 24.47 -7.19
C GLY A 224 27.85 25.02 -8.61
N TRP A 225 26.82 25.83 -8.89
CA TRP A 225 26.72 26.56 -10.16
C TRP A 225 27.97 27.44 -10.42
N PRO A 226 28.45 27.56 -11.67
CA PRO A 226 27.92 26.94 -12.90
C PRO A 226 28.55 25.59 -13.24
N ASP A 227 29.44 25.07 -12.39
CA ASP A 227 30.29 23.92 -12.71
C ASP A 227 29.74 22.59 -12.21
N ALA A 228 28.75 22.62 -11.31
CA ALA A 228 28.23 21.42 -10.67
C ALA A 228 26.78 21.53 -10.24
N GLY A 229 26.04 20.43 -10.44
CA GLY A 229 24.64 20.30 -10.10
C GLY A 229 24.36 19.94 -8.64
N CYS A 230 23.08 19.86 -8.27
CA CYS A 230 22.66 19.50 -6.91
C CYS A 230 23.26 18.14 -6.45
N PRO A 231 23.83 18.03 -5.23
CA PRO A 231 24.39 16.77 -4.71
C PRO A 231 23.37 15.62 -4.68
N GLY A 232 22.12 15.89 -4.27
CA GLY A 232 21.06 14.88 -4.23
C GLY A 232 20.65 14.39 -5.62
N CYS A 233 20.57 15.29 -6.61
CA CYS A 233 20.33 14.92 -8.01
C CYS A 233 21.48 14.10 -8.58
N SER A 234 22.71 14.42 -8.20
CA SER A 234 23.90 13.67 -8.62
C SER A 234 23.90 12.26 -8.04
N CYS A 235 23.56 12.13 -6.76
CA CYS A 235 23.35 10.84 -6.10
C CYS A 235 22.26 10.00 -6.78
N PHE A 236 21.15 10.61 -7.24
CA PHE A 236 20.15 9.90 -8.03
C PHE A 236 20.75 9.30 -9.31
N VAL A 237 21.49 10.10 -10.09
CA VAL A 237 22.05 9.63 -11.37
C VAL A 237 23.11 8.53 -11.16
N ASP A 238 23.92 8.63 -10.10
CA ASP A 238 24.87 7.59 -9.70
C ASP A 238 24.20 6.23 -9.38
N ASN A 239 22.91 6.25 -9.03
CA ASN A 239 22.12 5.05 -8.73
C ASN A 239 21.36 4.50 -9.94
N VAL A 240 21.36 5.18 -11.08
CA VAL A 240 20.70 4.68 -12.28
C VAL A 240 21.55 3.56 -12.89
N GLY A 241 21.07 2.33 -12.75
CA GLY A 241 21.68 1.15 -13.37
C GLY A 241 21.56 1.15 -14.89
N HIS A 242 22.03 0.07 -15.51
CA HIS A 242 22.04 -0.05 -16.97
C HIS A 242 20.62 0.07 -17.58
N PRO A 243 20.41 0.95 -18.59
CA PRO A 243 19.07 1.30 -19.06
C PRO A 243 18.32 0.17 -19.77
N ALA A 244 19.03 -0.82 -20.32
CA ALA A 244 18.46 -1.95 -21.05
C ALA A 244 17.29 -2.64 -20.32
N HIS A 245 17.32 -2.74 -18.98
CA HIS A 245 16.30 -3.44 -18.22
C HIS A 245 14.94 -2.74 -18.22
N PHE A 246 14.92 -1.40 -18.18
CA PHE A 246 13.67 -0.65 -18.30
C PHE A 246 13.32 -0.34 -19.76
N GLN A 247 14.31 -0.19 -20.64
CA GLN A 247 14.09 -0.05 -22.09
C GLN A 247 13.45 -1.29 -22.70
N ALA A 248 13.76 -2.49 -22.20
CA ALA A 248 13.08 -3.74 -22.58
C ALA A 248 11.58 -3.74 -22.23
N ARG A 249 11.14 -2.80 -21.39
CA ARG A 249 9.74 -2.54 -21.04
C ARG A 249 9.26 -1.19 -21.59
N ASP A 250 9.87 -0.76 -22.70
CA ASP A 250 9.40 0.35 -23.52
C ASP A 250 9.36 1.68 -22.75
N LEU A 251 10.34 1.87 -21.85
CA LEU A 251 10.57 3.08 -21.09
C LEU A 251 11.90 3.71 -21.47
N SER A 252 11.89 5.01 -21.78
CA SER A 252 13.09 5.86 -21.88
C SER A 252 13.25 6.65 -20.58
N LEU A 253 14.49 7.05 -20.27
CA LEU A 253 14.80 7.93 -19.14
C LEU A 253 15.70 9.06 -19.65
N ALA A 254 15.31 10.30 -19.39
CA ALA A 254 16.08 11.49 -19.72
C ALA A 254 16.23 12.40 -18.50
N LEU A 255 17.37 13.07 -18.40
CA LEU A 255 17.57 14.18 -17.46
C LEU A 255 17.20 15.48 -18.18
N VAL A 256 16.51 16.40 -17.50
CA VAL A 256 16.23 17.74 -18.00
C VAL A 256 16.58 18.77 -16.92
N SER A 257 17.28 19.83 -17.33
CA SER A 257 17.70 20.93 -16.45
C SER A 257 17.58 22.28 -17.14
N ARG A 258 17.37 23.34 -16.34
CA ARG A 258 17.31 24.72 -16.84
C ARG A 258 18.67 25.26 -17.30
N GLY A 259 19.79 24.75 -16.77
CA GLY A 259 21.12 25.28 -17.10
C GLY A 259 21.54 25.11 -18.57
N PRO A 260 22.49 25.92 -19.07
CA PRO A 260 23.02 25.81 -20.43
C PRO A 260 23.62 24.44 -20.73
N LEU A 261 23.37 23.93 -21.94
CA LEU A 261 23.84 22.60 -22.37
C LEU A 261 25.35 22.38 -22.19
N GLU A 262 26.18 23.41 -22.44
CA GLU A 262 27.64 23.31 -22.28
C GLU A 262 28.04 22.95 -20.84
N ASN A 263 27.41 23.58 -19.85
CA ASN A 263 27.64 23.29 -18.44
C ASN A 263 27.14 21.90 -18.06
N LEU A 264 25.98 21.49 -18.59
CA LEU A 264 25.42 20.15 -18.34
C LEU A 264 26.36 19.07 -18.88
N GLU A 265 26.86 19.21 -20.11
CA GLU A 265 27.77 18.23 -20.73
C GLU A 265 29.13 18.19 -20.03
N ALA A 266 29.70 19.34 -19.65
CA ALA A 266 30.94 19.38 -18.87
C ALA A 266 30.80 18.66 -17.51
N TYR A 267 29.69 18.91 -16.81
CA TYR A 267 29.42 18.27 -15.53
C TYR A 267 29.11 16.77 -15.69
N LYS A 268 28.31 16.39 -16.68
CA LYS A 268 28.06 14.99 -17.05
C LYS A 268 29.35 14.23 -17.32
N GLN A 269 30.29 14.85 -18.04
CA GLN A 269 31.61 14.28 -18.31
C GLN A 269 32.43 14.10 -17.03
N ARG A 270 32.46 15.12 -16.16
CA ARG A 270 33.12 15.03 -14.83
C ARG A 270 32.59 13.84 -14.03
N MET A 271 31.27 13.64 -14.03
CA MET A 271 30.62 12.59 -13.26
C MET A 271 30.60 11.21 -13.98
N GLY A 272 31.12 11.11 -15.20
CA GLY A 272 31.19 9.84 -15.95
C GLY A 272 29.82 9.25 -16.34
N TRP A 273 28.78 10.07 -16.42
CA TRP A 273 27.42 9.60 -16.70
C TRP A 273 27.16 9.44 -18.20
N SER A 274 26.35 8.44 -18.55
CA SER A 274 25.98 8.14 -19.95
C SER A 274 24.52 8.45 -20.30
N LEU A 275 23.70 8.84 -19.32
CA LEU A 275 22.29 9.14 -19.57
C LEU A 275 22.10 10.35 -20.50
N PRO A 276 21.05 10.35 -21.34
CA PRO A 276 20.64 11.54 -22.07
C PRO A 276 20.33 12.69 -21.10
N TRP A 277 20.90 13.87 -21.35
CA TRP A 277 20.65 15.08 -20.59
C TRP A 277 20.41 16.23 -21.55
N TYR A 278 19.29 16.93 -21.36
CA TYR A 278 18.85 18.00 -22.22
C TYR A 278 18.68 19.30 -21.42
N SER A 279 18.99 20.42 -22.07
CA SER A 279 18.77 21.75 -21.52
C SER A 279 17.40 22.27 -21.94
N SER A 280 16.65 22.80 -20.97
CA SER A 280 15.38 23.51 -21.16
C SER A 280 15.53 25.03 -21.02
N ALA A 281 16.76 25.56 -21.00
CA ALA A 281 17.09 26.96 -20.69
C ALA A 281 16.23 27.99 -21.45
N GLU A 282 15.94 27.70 -22.72
CA GLU A 282 15.21 28.59 -23.64
C GLU A 282 13.69 28.29 -23.69
N THR A 283 13.15 27.60 -22.67
CA THR A 283 11.73 27.23 -22.61
C THR A 283 11.15 27.41 -21.22
N SER A 284 9.81 27.43 -21.13
CA SER A 284 9.07 27.43 -19.87
C SER A 284 8.95 26.05 -19.22
N PHE A 285 9.55 24.99 -19.78
CA PHE A 285 9.31 23.60 -19.36
C PHE A 285 9.41 23.42 -17.84
N ASN A 286 10.52 23.81 -17.21
CA ASN A 286 10.70 23.62 -15.78
C ASN A 286 9.69 24.42 -14.93
N GLU A 287 9.26 25.58 -15.40
CA GLU A 287 8.27 26.43 -14.72
C GLU A 287 6.86 25.81 -14.84
N ASP A 288 6.49 25.35 -16.04
CA ASP A 288 5.20 24.72 -16.32
C ASP A 288 5.01 23.41 -15.55
N PHE A 289 6.09 22.66 -15.32
CA PHE A 289 6.10 21.46 -14.48
C PHE A 289 6.29 21.76 -12.97
N GLY A 290 6.37 23.04 -12.59
CA GLY A 290 6.43 23.47 -11.19
C GLY A 290 7.72 23.11 -10.46
N VAL A 291 8.78 22.77 -11.20
CA VAL A 291 10.09 22.38 -10.63
C VAL A 291 11.08 23.54 -10.56
N THR A 292 10.78 24.66 -11.20
CA THR A 292 11.45 25.96 -10.99
C THR A 292 10.42 27.00 -10.59
N THR A 293 10.63 27.68 -9.47
CA THR A 293 9.79 28.78 -9.01
C THR A 293 10.65 29.98 -8.61
N PRO A 294 10.07 31.16 -8.33
CA PRO A 294 10.83 32.29 -7.77
C PRO A 294 11.55 31.99 -6.45
N GLN A 295 11.18 30.90 -5.75
CA GLN A 295 11.82 30.47 -4.50
C GLN A 295 13.01 29.52 -4.73
N GLY A 296 13.24 29.07 -5.97
CA GLY A 296 14.34 28.18 -6.34
C GLY A 296 13.90 26.98 -7.16
N GLU A 297 14.81 26.03 -7.33
CA GLU A 297 14.52 24.76 -7.99
C GLU A 297 14.19 23.65 -6.99
N THR A 298 13.38 22.70 -7.44
CA THR A 298 13.19 21.41 -6.79
C THR A 298 13.39 20.28 -7.80
N HIS A 299 13.71 19.09 -7.31
CA HIS A 299 13.86 17.91 -8.16
C HIS A 299 12.56 17.09 -8.17
N GLY A 300 12.42 16.27 -9.21
CA GLY A 300 11.30 15.35 -9.30
C GLY A 300 11.41 14.42 -10.49
N LEU A 301 10.51 13.45 -10.54
CA LEU A 301 10.38 12.50 -11.64
C LEU A 301 8.98 12.63 -12.22
N SER A 302 8.89 13.00 -13.49
CA SER A 302 7.65 12.95 -14.26
C SER A 302 7.61 11.70 -15.13
N MET A 303 6.45 11.07 -15.21
CA MET A 303 6.18 9.97 -16.12
C MET A 303 5.24 10.44 -17.23
N PHE A 304 5.57 10.05 -18.45
CA PHE A 304 4.82 10.37 -19.64
C PHE A 304 4.49 9.13 -20.46
N LEU A 305 3.35 9.18 -21.13
CA LEU A 305 2.89 8.23 -22.12
C LEU A 305 2.73 8.94 -23.46
N ARG A 306 3.16 8.30 -24.54
CA ARG A 306 2.97 8.76 -25.92
C ARG A 306 1.91 7.90 -26.61
N GLU A 307 0.94 8.55 -27.23
CA GLU A 307 -0.02 7.93 -28.14
C GLU A 307 -0.01 8.66 -29.49
N GLY A 308 0.53 8.02 -30.54
CA GLY A 308 0.75 8.71 -31.81
C GLY A 308 1.75 9.86 -31.62
N ASP A 309 1.34 11.09 -31.91
CA ASP A 309 2.17 12.28 -31.65
C ASP A 309 1.76 13.05 -30.39
N ASP A 310 0.75 12.58 -29.67
CA ASP A 310 0.28 13.19 -28.43
C ASP A 310 1.09 12.67 -27.23
N ILE A 311 1.44 13.58 -26.32
CA ILE A 311 2.16 13.30 -25.07
C ILE A 311 1.24 13.58 -23.89
N TYR A 312 1.19 12.66 -22.94
CA TYR A 312 0.41 12.77 -21.71
C TYR A 312 1.30 12.63 -20.50
N GLN A 313 1.21 13.55 -19.54
CA GLN A 313 1.78 13.34 -18.21
C GLN A 313 0.85 12.44 -17.39
N THR A 314 1.39 11.35 -16.85
CA THR A 314 0.60 10.34 -16.14
C THR A 314 0.88 10.33 -14.63
N TYR A 315 2.05 10.81 -14.22
CA TYR A 315 2.46 10.81 -12.82
C TYR A 315 3.61 11.79 -12.56
N PHE A 316 3.66 12.32 -11.34
CA PHE A 316 4.79 13.10 -10.83
C PHE A 316 5.09 12.68 -9.39
N THR A 317 6.37 12.66 -9.03
CA THR A 317 6.80 12.52 -7.63
C THR A 317 8.09 13.32 -7.38
N GLY A 318 8.28 13.80 -6.16
CA GLY A 318 9.45 14.57 -5.75
C GLY A 318 9.81 14.32 -4.29
N ARG A 319 10.83 15.02 -3.78
CA ARG A 319 11.32 14.84 -2.40
C ARG A 319 11.60 13.36 -2.10
N ARG A 320 11.14 12.84 -0.96
CA ARG A 320 11.27 11.43 -0.58
C ARG A 320 10.68 10.43 -1.58
N GLY A 321 9.76 10.87 -2.44
CA GLY A 321 9.16 9.99 -3.45
C GLY A 321 10.15 9.45 -4.48
N VAL A 322 11.24 10.18 -4.78
CA VAL A 322 12.29 9.69 -5.68
C VAL A 322 13.34 8.82 -4.96
N GLU A 323 13.42 8.87 -3.62
CA GLU A 323 14.36 8.04 -2.83
C GLU A 323 14.18 6.55 -3.07
N VAL A 324 12.98 6.13 -3.48
CA VAL A 324 12.70 4.73 -3.83
C VAL A 324 13.52 4.21 -5.02
N LEU A 325 14.11 5.11 -5.80
CA LEU A 325 14.98 4.81 -6.94
C LEU A 325 16.47 4.85 -6.56
N LEU A 326 16.78 5.25 -5.33
CA LEU A 326 18.14 5.33 -4.80
C LEU A 326 18.49 4.00 -4.13
N SER A 327 19.24 3.16 -4.84
CA SER A 327 19.64 1.83 -4.35
C SER A 327 20.52 1.92 -3.09
N ASN A 328 21.34 2.96 -2.96
CA ASN A 328 22.11 3.25 -1.76
C ASN A 328 21.21 3.48 -0.53
N PHE A 329 20.13 4.24 -0.65
CA PHE A 329 19.18 4.45 0.44
C PHE A 329 18.43 3.16 0.80
N THR A 330 18.06 2.38 -0.21
CA THR A 330 17.45 1.06 0.02
C THR A 330 18.40 0.12 0.77
N LEU A 331 19.70 0.16 0.47
CA LEU A 331 20.72 -0.61 1.19
C LEU A 331 20.95 -0.08 2.60
N LEU A 332 20.99 1.24 2.80
CA LEU A 332 21.15 1.86 4.12
C LEU A 332 19.95 1.57 5.03
N ASP A 333 18.72 1.56 4.50
CA ASP A 333 17.51 1.20 5.25
C ASP A 333 17.54 -0.25 5.78
N MET A 334 18.32 -1.13 5.13
CA MET A 334 18.55 -2.51 5.58
C MET A 334 19.78 -2.64 6.49
N ALA A 335 20.69 -1.67 6.44
CA ALA A 335 21.85 -1.66 7.30
C ALA A 335 21.40 -1.42 8.75
N PRO A 336 22.07 -2.02 9.75
CA PRO A 336 21.69 -1.80 11.13
C PRO A 336 21.60 -0.31 11.46
N LEU A 337 22.60 0.48 11.00
CA LEU A 337 22.76 1.91 11.33
C LEU A 337 21.77 2.83 10.61
N GLY A 338 20.93 2.29 9.72
CA GLY A 338 20.05 3.09 8.88
C GLY A 338 20.84 4.09 8.04
N ARG A 339 20.21 5.23 7.75
CA ARG A 339 20.82 6.38 7.08
C ARG A 339 21.53 7.32 8.03
N GLN A 340 21.38 7.13 9.35
CA GLN A 340 21.93 7.98 10.41
C GLN A 340 21.35 9.40 10.35
N GLU A 341 20.05 9.51 10.12
CA GLU A 341 19.33 10.79 10.02
C GLU A 341 18.36 10.98 11.19
N ASN A 342 18.20 12.22 11.65
CA ASN A 342 17.38 12.56 12.82
C ASN A 342 15.89 12.21 12.70
N TRP A 343 15.36 11.99 11.48
CA TRP A 343 13.98 11.54 11.29
C TRP A 343 13.79 10.04 11.49
N GLU A 344 14.88 9.25 11.45
CA GLU A 344 14.81 7.82 11.66
C GLU A 344 14.59 7.50 13.15
N ASN A 345 13.72 6.53 13.41
CA ASN A 345 13.57 5.96 14.74
C ASN A 345 14.72 4.97 15.00
N LEU A 346 15.91 5.50 15.29
CA LEU A 346 17.08 4.72 15.63
C LEU A 346 17.16 4.47 17.14
N PRO A 347 17.78 3.37 17.57
CA PRO A 347 17.98 3.12 18.99
C PRO A 347 18.84 4.18 19.68
N PRO A 348 18.70 4.35 21.01
CA PRO A 348 19.57 5.23 21.78
C PRO A 348 21.07 4.92 21.59
N GLY A 349 21.87 5.98 21.43
CA GLY A 349 23.33 5.90 21.30
C GLY A 349 23.85 5.67 19.87
N TRP A 350 22.97 5.65 18.87
CA TRP A 350 23.35 5.48 17.47
C TRP A 350 23.67 6.84 16.84
N PRO A 351 24.64 6.92 15.91
CA PRO A 351 25.01 8.17 15.26
C PRO A 351 23.84 8.73 14.45
N GLN A 352 23.60 10.04 14.57
CA GLN A 352 22.59 10.75 13.78
C GLN A 352 23.10 12.13 13.36
N SER A 353 22.61 12.58 12.21
CA SER A 353 22.83 13.91 11.65
C SER A 353 21.53 14.48 11.08
N GLU A 354 21.53 15.77 10.76
CA GLU A 354 20.39 16.37 10.03
C GLU A 354 20.23 15.72 8.65
N PRO A 355 19.00 15.59 8.13
CA PRO A 355 18.78 14.96 6.84
C PRO A 355 19.42 15.78 5.70
N TYR A 356 19.84 15.13 4.62
CA TYR A 356 20.41 15.78 3.42
C TYR A 356 21.79 16.44 3.61
N VAL A 357 22.47 16.26 4.77
CA VAL A 357 23.74 16.96 5.04
C VAL A 357 25.00 16.11 4.87
N TRP A 358 24.89 14.77 4.91
CA TRP A 358 26.07 13.89 4.92
C TRP A 358 26.54 13.53 3.51
N TRP A 359 25.63 13.42 2.54
CA TRP A 359 26.00 13.02 1.19
C TRP A 359 26.58 14.16 0.37
N ARG A 360 27.45 13.80 -0.56
CA ARG A 360 28.20 14.67 -1.47
C ARG A 360 28.10 14.12 -2.90
N ARG A 361 28.60 14.87 -3.87
CA ARG A 361 28.90 14.31 -5.19
C ARG A 361 29.95 13.21 -5.01
N HIS A 362 29.92 12.15 -5.83
CA HIS A 362 30.73 10.97 -5.57
C HIS A 362 32.26 11.23 -5.55
N ASP A 363 32.71 12.32 -6.17
CA ASP A 363 34.10 12.77 -6.21
C ASP A 363 34.45 13.82 -5.13
N GLU A 364 33.52 14.13 -4.23
CA GLU A 364 33.67 15.14 -3.16
C GLU A 364 33.65 14.54 -1.74
N TYR A 365 33.59 13.22 -1.62
CA TYR A 365 33.80 12.56 -0.33
C TYR A 365 35.29 12.61 0.04
N GLY A 366 35.59 13.05 1.28
CA GLY A 366 36.94 13.00 1.83
C GLY A 366 37.45 11.57 2.05
N PRO A 367 38.73 11.39 2.45
CA PRO A 367 39.21 10.08 2.87
C PRO A 367 38.30 9.55 4.00
N PRO A 368 37.99 8.24 4.03
CA PRO A 368 37.12 7.69 5.06
C PRO A 368 37.71 7.98 6.44
N GLU A 369 36.98 8.73 7.27
CA GLU A 369 37.32 8.89 8.67
C GLU A 369 37.19 7.51 9.34
N VAL A 370 38.27 7.00 9.91
CA VAL A 370 38.26 5.76 10.66
C VAL A 370 37.56 6.04 11.99
N VAL A 371 36.25 5.86 12.02
CA VAL A 371 35.49 5.88 13.27
C VAL A 371 35.75 4.56 13.98
N GLN A 372 36.53 4.60 15.07
CA GLN A 372 36.67 3.47 15.99
C GLN A 372 35.35 3.34 16.78
N LEU A 373 34.62 2.25 16.55
CA LEU A 373 33.41 1.87 17.30
C LEU A 373 33.75 1.28 18.66
#